data_AF-A0A2D4FZL5-F1
#
_entry.id   AF-A0A2D4FZL5-F1
#
_cell.length_a   1.000
_cell.length_b   1.000
_cell.length_c   1.000
_cell.angle_alpha   90.00
_cell.angle_beta   90.00
_cell.angle_gamma   90.00
#
_symmetry.space_group_name_H-M   'P 1'
#
loop_
_entity.id
_entity.type
_entity.pdbx_description
1 polymer ?
#
loop_
_entity_poly.entity_id
_entity_poly.type
_entity_poly.pdbx_seq_one_letter_code
_entity_poly.pdbx_strand_id
1 'polypeptide(L)'
;TAKLQAAVVLNPGYSSIPPVFSLCLNWKGEKTNTNDDNIRAMEGEVNVCYKELSGPKPGYQLLTNQLQRLCVVLDVYLETEAHDNSVEGPKEFPQEKMCLRLARGPSRLKPFKYNYPQGFFSHR
;
A
#
# COMPACT_ATOMS: atom_id res chain seq x y z
N THR A 1 2.36 11.67 -13.57
CA THR A 1 2.41 11.98 -12.13
C THR A 1 1.28 11.25 -11.43
N ALA A 2 1.57 10.60 -10.29
CA ALA A 2 0.60 9.85 -9.51
C ALA A 2 0.05 10.70 -8.35
N LYS A 3 -1.26 10.65 -8.10
CA LYS A 3 -1.90 11.32 -6.95
C LYS A 3 -2.79 10.33 -6.19
N LEU A 4 -2.42 10.02 -4.95
CA LEU A 4 -3.23 9.19 -4.06
C LEU A 4 -4.05 10.09 -3.12
N GLN A 5 -5.36 9.92 -3.13
CA GLN A 5 -6.28 10.50 -2.14
C GLN A 5 -6.64 9.41 -1.13
N ALA A 6 -6.52 9.74 0.16
CA ALA A 6 -6.90 8.86 1.26
C ALA A 6 -7.91 9.58 2.15
N ALA A 7 -9.16 9.11 2.16
CA ALA A 7 -10.17 9.56 3.11
C ALA A 7 -10.01 8.75 4.41
N VAL A 8 -9.84 9.44 5.54
CA VAL A 8 -9.57 8.81 6.84
C VAL A 8 -10.68 9.14 7.83
N VAL A 9 -11.29 8.12 8.40
CA VAL A 9 -12.29 8.26 9.46
C VAL A 9 -11.65 7.94 10.81
N LEU A 10 -11.74 8.90 11.74
CA LEU A 10 -11.25 8.77 13.11
C LEU A 10 -12.42 8.76 14.08
N ASN A 11 -12.50 7.70 14.89
CA ASN A 11 -13.46 7.61 15.98
C ASN A 11 -12.89 8.28 17.26
N PRO A 12 -13.71 8.91 18.12
CA PRO A 12 -13.27 9.42 19.42
C PRO A 12 -12.54 8.40 20.31
N GLY A 13 -12.82 7.10 20.14
CA GLY A 13 -12.10 5.99 20.77
C GLY A 13 -10.74 5.66 20.14
N TYR A 14 -10.05 6.63 19.53
CA TYR A 14 -8.72 6.45 18.94
C TYR A 14 -7.76 5.79 19.95
N SER A 15 -6.86 4.94 19.45
CA SER A 15 -6.04 3.94 20.18
C SER A 15 -6.75 2.62 20.54
N SER A 16 -8.07 2.62 20.74
CA SER A 16 -8.86 1.40 20.95
C SER A 16 -9.58 0.95 19.68
N ILE A 17 -10.04 1.93 18.88
CA ILE A 17 -10.65 1.74 17.56
C ILE A 17 -9.69 2.32 16.52
N PRO A 18 -9.23 1.53 15.53
CA PRO A 18 -8.29 2.02 14.54
C PRO A 18 -8.96 3.00 13.57
N PRO A 19 -8.21 3.97 13.03
CA PRO A 19 -8.64 4.76 11.89
C PRO A 19 -8.90 3.85 10.68
N VAL A 20 -9.91 4.20 9.87
CA VAL A 20 -10.25 3.47 8.64
C VAL A 20 -9.99 4.37 7.43
N PHE A 21 -9.32 3.81 6.42
CA PHE A 21 -8.89 4.47 5.20
C PHE A 21 -9.71 3.98 4.00
N SER A 22 -10.07 4.91 3.11
CA SER A 22 -10.51 4.60 1.75
C SER A 22 -9.64 5.33 0.74
N LEU A 23 -9.24 4.62 -0.32
CA LEU A 23 -8.19 5.06 -1.23
C LEU A 23 -8.73 5.27 -2.66
N CYS A 24 -8.30 6.36 -3.29
CA CYS A 24 -8.47 6.63 -4.71
C CYS A 24 -7.14 7.09 -5.32
N LEU A 25 -6.62 6.34 -6.28
CA LEU A 25 -5.38 6.64 -7.00
C LEU A 25 -5.71 7.19 -8.38
N ASN A 26 -5.36 8.46 -8.61
CA ASN A 26 -5.42 9.10 -9.91
C ASN A 26 -4.05 8.96 -10.60
N TRP A 27 -3.89 7.88 -11.35
CA TRP A 27 -2.70 7.59 -12.15
C TRP A 27 -3.05 6.62 -13.28
N LYS A 28 -2.83 7.03 -14.54
CA LYS A 28 -3.24 6.29 -15.74
C LYS A 28 -4.75 5.93 -15.75
N GLY A 29 -5.56 6.86 -15.27
CA GLY A 29 -6.98 6.66 -14.97
C GLY A 29 -7.27 6.70 -13.47
N GLU A 30 -8.55 6.59 -13.12
CA GLU A 30 -9.00 6.54 -11.74
C GLU A 30 -9.05 5.08 -11.25
N LYS A 31 -8.25 4.76 -10.24
CA LYS A 31 -8.17 3.44 -9.62
C LYS A 31 -8.71 3.53 -8.19
N THR A 32 -9.74 2.75 -7.92
CA THR A 32 -10.45 2.68 -6.64
C THR A 32 -10.54 1.23 -6.18
N ASN A 33 -11.03 1.01 -4.96
CA ASN A 33 -11.24 -0.34 -4.44
C ASN A 33 -12.32 -1.15 -5.19
N THR A 34 -13.06 -0.55 -6.11
CA THR A 34 -14.07 -1.25 -6.92
C THR A 34 -13.51 -1.81 -8.22
N ASN A 35 -12.49 -1.16 -8.78
CA ASN A 35 -11.96 -1.47 -10.11
C ASN A 35 -10.49 -1.94 -10.10
N ASP A 36 -9.80 -1.89 -8.95
CA ASP A 36 -8.42 -2.36 -8.80
C ASP A 36 -8.24 -3.17 -7.51
N ASP A 37 -7.98 -4.47 -7.66
CA ASP A 37 -7.75 -5.40 -6.54
C ASP A 37 -6.53 -5.01 -5.69
N ASN A 38 -5.53 -4.33 -6.27
CA ASN A 38 -4.36 -3.89 -5.53
C ASN A 38 -4.67 -2.66 -4.65
N ILE A 39 -5.59 -1.78 -5.06
CA ILE A 39 -6.08 -0.70 -4.18
C ILE A 39 -6.80 -1.29 -2.97
N ARG A 40 -7.66 -2.29 -3.20
CA ARG A 40 -8.32 -3.03 -2.10
C ARG A 40 -7.31 -3.73 -1.18
N ALA A 41 -6.25 -4.29 -1.74
CA ALA A 41 -5.17 -4.90 -0.95
C ALA A 41 -4.38 -3.86 -0.14
N MET A 42 -4.09 -2.68 -0.70
CA MET A 42 -3.47 -1.56 0.04
C MET A 42 -4.36 -1.11 1.21
N GLU A 43 -5.68 -0.98 0.99
CA GLU A 43 -6.65 -0.72 2.06
C GLU A 43 -6.58 -1.81 3.14
N GLY A 44 -6.46 -3.08 2.76
CA GLY A 44 -6.30 -4.21 3.68
C GLY A 44 -5.04 -4.10 4.55
N GLU A 45 -3.91 -3.71 4.00
CA GLU A 45 -2.64 -3.54 4.73
C GLU A 45 -2.74 -2.50 5.85
N VAL A 46 -3.47 -1.41 5.64
CA VAL A 46 -3.61 -0.33 6.64
C VAL A 46 -4.81 -0.55 7.58
N ASN A 47 -5.93 -1.09 7.08
CA ASN A 47 -7.17 -1.21 7.85
C ASN A 47 -7.28 -2.54 8.60
N VAL A 48 -6.92 -3.65 7.97
CA VAL A 48 -7.08 -5.00 8.54
C VAL A 48 -5.84 -5.40 9.32
N CYS A 49 -4.66 -5.11 8.77
CA CYS A 49 -3.37 -5.47 9.37
C CYS A 49 -2.82 -4.41 10.36
N TYR A 50 -3.66 -3.46 10.78
CA TYR A 50 -3.32 -2.35 11.69
C TYR A 50 -2.69 -2.80 13.03
N LYS A 51 -2.94 -4.04 13.48
CA LYS A 51 -2.35 -4.60 14.69
C LYS A 51 -0.82 -4.71 14.58
N GLU A 52 -0.29 -4.96 13.37
CA GLU A 52 1.15 -4.94 13.09
C GLU A 52 1.77 -3.54 13.26
N LEU A 53 0.93 -2.50 13.26
CA LEU A 53 1.31 -1.08 13.31
C LEU A 53 1.04 -0.42 14.67
N SER A 54 0.38 -1.12 15.59
CA SER A 54 -0.12 -0.53 16.84
C SER A 54 0.99 -0.22 17.87
N GLY A 55 2.18 -0.81 17.70
CA GLY A 55 3.32 -0.58 18.59
C GLY A 55 3.04 -0.95 20.06
N PRO A 56 3.83 -0.45 21.03
CA PRO A 56 3.55 -0.63 22.44
C PRO A 56 2.32 0.18 22.87
N LYS A 57 1.59 -0.34 23.86
CA LYS A 57 0.50 0.41 24.51
C LYS A 57 1.05 1.73 25.08
N PRO A 58 0.31 2.84 24.96
CA PRO A 58 -1.11 2.95 24.61
C PRO A 58 -1.43 3.08 23.10
N GLY A 59 -0.46 2.96 22.18
CA GLY A 59 -0.75 2.88 20.73
C GLY A 59 -1.11 4.21 20.03
N TYR A 60 -0.73 5.36 20.59
CA TYR A 60 -1.03 6.68 20.01
C TYR A 60 -0.40 6.93 18.62
N GLN A 61 0.62 6.16 18.25
CA GLN A 61 1.33 6.26 16.97
C GLN A 61 0.69 5.43 15.84
N LEU A 62 -0.51 4.87 16.06
CA LEU A 62 -1.13 4.01 15.06
C LEU A 62 -1.38 4.74 13.72
N LEU A 63 -1.91 5.96 13.75
CA LEU A 63 -2.22 6.73 12.55
C LEU A 63 -0.96 7.08 11.74
N THR A 64 0.10 7.52 12.41
CA THR A 64 1.39 7.83 11.76
C THR A 64 2.01 6.57 11.15
N ASN A 65 1.92 5.43 11.84
CA ASN A 65 2.38 4.15 11.30
C ASN A 65 1.53 3.66 10.11
N GLN A 66 0.21 3.89 10.11
CA GLN A 66 -0.67 3.60 8.98
C GLN A 66 -0.33 4.48 7.77
N LEU A 67 -0.10 5.78 7.96
CA LEU A 67 0.34 6.69 6.90
C LEU A 67 1.69 6.28 6.32
N GLN A 68 2.66 5.94 7.18
CA GLN A 68 3.96 5.45 6.73
C GLN A 68 3.83 4.14 5.94
N ARG A 69 3.01 3.20 6.42
CA ARG A 69 2.71 1.96 5.70
C ARG A 69 2.08 2.26 4.35
N LEU A 70 1.14 3.20 4.29
CA LEU A 70 0.47 3.62 3.06
C LEU A 70 1.45 4.17 2.01
N CYS A 71 2.37 5.04 2.42
CA CYS A 71 3.42 5.55 1.54
C CYS A 71 4.27 4.41 0.97
N VAL A 72 4.70 3.48 1.83
CA VAL A 72 5.53 2.33 1.40
C VAL A 72 4.78 1.41 0.44
N VAL A 73 3.50 1.11 0.68
CA VAL A 73 2.73 0.26 -0.24
C VAL A 73 2.38 0.99 -1.55
N LEU A 74 2.28 2.32 -1.54
CA LEU A 74 2.16 3.11 -2.76
C LEU A 74 3.46 3.05 -3.59
N ASP A 75 4.64 3.16 -2.96
CA ASP A 75 5.92 2.97 -3.65
C ASP A 75 5.95 1.60 -4.33
N VAL A 76 5.68 0.52 -3.58
CA VAL A 76 5.60 -0.85 -4.14
C VAL A 76 4.58 -0.92 -5.26
N TYR A 77 3.42 -0.30 -5.12
CA TYR A 77 2.39 -0.27 -6.15
C TYR A 77 2.93 0.29 -7.48
N LEU A 78 3.56 1.46 -7.42
CA LEU A 78 4.04 2.21 -8.58
C LEU A 78 5.27 1.55 -9.22
N GLU A 79 6.23 1.12 -8.40
CA GLU A 79 7.50 0.51 -8.85
C GLU A 79 7.30 -0.86 -9.50
N THR A 80 6.31 -1.61 -9.04
CA THR A 80 6.00 -2.96 -9.56
C THR A 80 4.94 -2.94 -10.66
N GLU A 81 4.48 -1.77 -11.10
CA GLU A 81 3.60 -1.70 -12.26
C GLU A 81 4.31 -2.21 -13.51
N ALA A 82 3.60 -3.01 -14.31
CA ALA A 82 4.14 -3.50 -15.56
C ALA A 82 4.51 -2.29 -16.44
N HIS A 83 5.75 -2.28 -16.92
CA HIS A 83 6.19 -1.29 -17.87
C HIS A 83 5.62 -1.63 -19.25
N ASP A 84 5.15 -0.60 -19.95
CA ASP A 84 4.75 -0.75 -21.32
C ASP A 84 6.02 -0.74 -22.19
N ASN A 85 6.43 -1.91 -22.65
CA ASN A 85 7.64 -2.09 -23.45
C ASN A 85 7.51 -1.49 -24.86
N SER A 86 6.35 -0.92 -25.24
CA SER A 86 6.17 -0.23 -26.51
C SER A 86 6.73 1.20 -26.52
N VAL A 87 7.05 1.77 -25.35
CA VAL A 87 7.60 3.12 -25.21
C VAL A 87 9.06 3.04 -24.81
N GLU A 88 9.95 3.54 -25.66
CA GLU A 88 11.38 3.62 -25.36
C GLU A 88 11.63 4.77 -24.38
N GLY A 89 12.03 4.45 -23.14
CA GLY A 89 12.29 5.45 -22.11
C GLY A 89 12.43 4.86 -20.70
N PRO A 90 12.97 5.62 -19.73
CA PRO A 90 13.06 5.17 -18.35
C PRO A 90 11.66 5.02 -17.72
N LYS A 91 11.52 4.06 -16.80
CA LYS A 91 10.28 3.92 -16.02
C LYS A 91 9.98 5.22 -15.27
N GLU A 92 8.71 5.64 -15.24
CA GLU A 92 8.24 6.80 -14.44
C GLU A 92 8.61 6.63 -12.95
N PHE A 93 8.60 5.38 -12.46
CA PHE A 93 9.00 5.02 -11.11
C PHE A 93 10.09 3.93 -11.17
N PRO A 94 11.33 4.22 -10.73
CA PRO A 94 12.41 3.25 -10.72
C PRO A 94 12.17 2.18 -9.65
N GLN A 95 12.61 0.95 -9.89
CA GLN A 95 12.41 -0.14 -8.95
C GLN A 95 13.51 -0.13 -7.89
N GLU A 96 13.21 0.45 -6.73
CA GLU A 96 14.11 0.54 -5.58
C GLU A 96 13.81 -0.54 -4.53
N LYS A 97 12.53 -0.94 -4.39
CA LYS A 97 12.13 -1.97 -3.43
C LYS A 97 12.48 -3.37 -3.94
N MET A 98 13.18 -4.14 -3.10
CA MET A 98 13.46 -5.55 -3.38
C MET A 98 12.18 -6.38 -3.23
N CYS A 99 11.70 -6.96 -4.33
CA CYS A 99 10.51 -7.81 -4.37
C CYS A 99 10.87 -9.20 -4.92
N LEU A 100 10.58 -10.27 -4.18
CA LEU A 100 10.88 -11.65 -4.66
C LEU A 100 10.08 -12.04 -5.91
N ARG A 101 8.85 -11.52 -6.01
CA ARG A 101 7.92 -11.77 -7.11
C ARG A 101 7.00 -10.56 -7.26
N LEU A 102 6.73 -10.14 -8.48
CA LEU A 102 5.93 -8.93 -8.75
C LEU A 102 4.41 -9.17 -8.70
N ALA A 103 3.95 -10.39 -8.97
CA ALA A 103 2.54 -10.73 -8.98
C ALA A 103 2.29 -12.20 -8.57
N ARG A 104 1.23 -12.45 -7.80
CA ARG A 104 0.81 -13.81 -7.39
C ARG A 104 -0.71 -13.99 -7.45
N GLY A 105 -1.14 -15.20 -7.81
CA GLY A 105 -2.55 -15.61 -7.82
C GLY A 105 -3.37 -15.05 -8.98
N PRO A 106 -4.67 -15.42 -9.07
CA PRO A 106 -5.55 -14.99 -10.16
C PRO A 106 -5.71 -13.47 -10.26
N SER A 107 -5.85 -12.78 -9.13
CA SER A 107 -5.91 -11.31 -9.06
C SER A 107 -4.58 -10.59 -9.29
N ARG A 108 -3.50 -11.34 -9.57
CA ARG A 108 -2.14 -10.80 -9.82
C ARG A 108 -1.69 -9.79 -8.77
N LEU A 109 -1.94 -10.09 -7.49
CA LEU A 109 -1.66 -9.17 -6.37
C LEU A 109 -0.18 -8.85 -6.25
N LYS A 110 0.13 -7.60 -5.94
CA LYS A 110 1.49 -7.10 -5.66
C LYS A 110 1.99 -7.51 -4.27
N PRO A 111 3.31 -7.49 -4.02
CA PRO A 111 3.89 -7.93 -2.75
C PRO A 111 3.92 -6.81 -1.70
N PHE A 112 2.84 -6.60 -0.95
CA PHE A 112 2.79 -5.49 0.03
C PHE A 112 3.38 -5.80 1.41
N LYS A 113 3.72 -7.05 1.71
CA LYS A 113 4.24 -7.44 3.03
C LYS A 113 5.75 -7.24 3.10
N TYR A 114 6.20 -6.35 3.98
CA TYR A 114 7.62 -6.12 4.23
C TYR A 114 8.20 -7.11 5.28
N ASN A 115 9.37 -7.68 4.99
CA ASN A 115 10.07 -8.61 5.88
C ASN A 115 11.29 -7.91 6.49
N TYR A 116 11.12 -7.35 7.69
CA TYR A 116 12.12 -6.51 8.36
C TYR A 116 13.53 -7.13 8.49
N PRO A 117 13.70 -8.41 8.90
CA PRO A 117 15.04 -8.95 9.10
C PRO A 117 15.85 -9.11 7.81
N GLN A 118 15.18 -9.21 6.66
CA GLN A 118 15.79 -9.56 5.37
C GLN A 118 15.68 -8.42 4.33
N GLY A 119 14.87 -7.40 4.58
CA GLY A 119 14.81 -6.20 3.74
C GLY A 119 14.07 -6.35 2.42
N PHE A 120 13.13 -7.29 2.28
CA PHE A 120 12.39 -7.49 1.03
C PHE A 120 10.86 -7.55 1.21
N PHE A 121 10.16 -7.34 0.11
CA PHE A 121 8.72 -7.44 -0.02
C PHE A 121 8.29 -8.82 -0.55
N SER A 122 7.29 -9.39 0.11
CA SER A 122 6.61 -10.63 -0.29
C SER A 122 5.11 -10.43 -0.39
N HIS A 123 4.44 -11.39 -1.02
CA HIS A 123 2.98 -11.44 -0.99
C HIS A 123 2.50 -11.91 0.39
N ARG A 124 1.37 -11.37 0.83
CA ARG A 124 0.75 -11.76 2.10
C ARG A 124 0.34 -13.24 2.13
#